data_AF-A0A3D6EW23-F1
#
_entry.id   AF-A0A3D6EW23-F1
#
_cell.length_a   1.000
_cell.length_b   1.000
_cell.length_c   1.000
_cell.angle_alpha   90.00
_cell.angle_beta   90.00
_cell.angle_gamma   90.00
#
_symmetry.space_group_name_H-M   'P 1'
#
loop_
_entity.id
_entity.type
_entity.pdbx_description
1 polymer ?
#
loop_
_entity_poly.entity_id
_entity_poly.type
_entity_poly.pdbx_seq_one_letter_code
_entity_poly.pdbx_strand_id
1 'polypeptide(L)'
;NFLGMETPEKLEYPVNIEIVKKYFNVTDNPAEADYALVFVSSPETGIGYSKADAEKGGNGYVPISLQYGEYTAKEAREVSIAGGDPLEKTTNRTYKNKKNKAINITDLGMINDTYKKMNGKPVIVAVNLNTPMIFSEFEKNANGIFAHFGVQDQALLDLMTGNAEPSALLPLQMPANMETVEKQAEDVAHDLECHVDDQSNKYDFAFGLNWKGVIQDERVTKYKK
;
A
#
# COMPACT_ATOMS: atom_id res chain seq x y z
N ASN A 1 2.02 -17.61 -12.38
CA ASN A 1 1.15 -18.80 -12.39
C ASN A 1 -0.15 -18.45 -13.12
N PHE A 2 -0.21 -18.61 -14.45
CA PHE A 2 -1.31 -18.10 -15.29
C PHE A 2 -2.65 -18.82 -15.04
N LEU A 3 -2.62 -20.03 -14.45
CA LEU A 3 -3.80 -20.88 -14.22
C LEU A 3 -4.27 -20.92 -12.76
N GLY A 4 -3.87 -19.96 -11.92
CA GLY A 4 -4.32 -19.87 -10.53
C GLY A 4 -3.86 -21.04 -9.64
N MET A 5 -2.78 -21.74 -10.01
CA MET A 5 -2.20 -22.76 -9.14
C MET A 5 -1.58 -22.11 -7.91
N GLU A 6 -1.71 -22.76 -6.76
CA GLU A 6 -1.08 -22.33 -5.52
C GLU A 6 0.43 -22.24 -5.71
N THR A 7 1.01 -21.12 -5.27
CA THR A 7 2.45 -20.93 -5.24
C THR A 7 2.90 -21.17 -3.80
N PRO A 8 3.78 -22.14 -3.52
CA PRO A 8 4.24 -22.39 -2.17
C PRO A 8 5.01 -21.18 -1.64
N GLU A 9 4.94 -20.98 -0.33
CA GLU A 9 5.73 -19.96 0.34
C GLU A 9 7.23 -20.24 0.18
N LYS A 10 8.01 -19.18 0.07
CA LYS A 10 9.47 -19.22 0.00
C LYS A 10 10.05 -17.98 0.67
N LEU A 11 11.24 -18.14 1.24
CA LEU A 11 12.03 -17.04 1.76
C LEU A 11 13.02 -16.60 0.68
N GLU A 12 12.86 -15.38 0.20
CA GLU A 12 13.75 -14.76 -0.77
C GLU A 12 13.86 -13.26 -0.52
N TYR A 13 14.89 -12.63 -1.08
CA TYR A 13 14.97 -11.18 -1.06
C TYR A 13 13.87 -10.59 -1.96
N PRO A 14 13.09 -9.60 -1.49
CA PRO A 14 12.07 -8.91 -2.28
C PRO A 14 12.67 -7.97 -3.36
N VAL A 15 13.99 -7.97 -3.50
CA VAL A 15 14.79 -7.12 -4.39
C VAL A 15 15.95 -7.93 -4.95
N ASN A 16 16.45 -7.57 -6.12
CA ASN A 16 17.67 -8.19 -6.65
C ASN A 16 18.90 -7.76 -5.84
N ILE A 17 19.38 -8.65 -4.97
CA ILE A 17 20.50 -8.37 -4.07
C ILE A 17 21.81 -8.05 -4.81
N GLU A 18 22.00 -8.57 -6.02
CA GLU A 18 23.19 -8.29 -6.83
C GLU A 18 23.17 -6.88 -7.43
N ILE A 19 21.99 -6.27 -7.57
CA ILE A 19 21.87 -4.85 -7.91
C ILE A 19 22.14 -4.01 -6.65
N VAL A 20 21.53 -4.36 -5.50
CA VAL A 20 21.73 -3.65 -4.22
C VAL A 20 23.21 -3.56 -3.84
N LYS A 21 23.97 -4.65 -3.99
CA LYS A 21 25.41 -4.70 -3.70
C LYS A 21 26.27 -3.76 -4.55
N LYS A 22 25.76 -3.24 -5.67
CA LYS A 22 26.47 -2.22 -6.47
C LYS A 22 26.36 -0.82 -5.86
N TYR A 23 25.36 -0.60 -5.02
CA TYR A 23 25.04 0.68 -4.39
C TYR A 23 25.48 0.73 -2.92
N PHE A 24 25.40 -0.42 -2.24
CA PHE A 24 25.59 -0.50 -0.79
C PHE A 24 26.44 -1.71 -0.40
N ASN A 25 27.12 -1.57 0.74
CA ASN A 25 27.63 -2.73 1.48
C ASN A 25 26.46 -3.36 2.26
N VAL A 26 26.21 -4.65 2.05
CA VAL A 26 25.10 -5.36 2.69
C VAL A 26 25.62 -6.23 3.83
N THR A 27 24.93 -6.21 4.97
CA THR A 27 25.21 -7.04 6.15
C THR A 27 23.91 -7.62 6.70
N ASP A 28 23.99 -8.82 7.28
CA ASP A 28 22.89 -9.45 8.02
C ASP A 28 22.87 -9.03 9.50
N ASN A 29 23.86 -8.25 9.96
CA ASN A 29 23.96 -7.73 11.32
C ASN A 29 23.43 -6.27 11.40
N PRO A 30 22.24 -6.03 11.98
CA PRO A 30 21.68 -4.66 12.10
C PRO A 30 22.56 -3.69 12.90
N ALA A 31 23.41 -4.21 13.80
CA ALA A 31 24.32 -3.39 14.58
C ALA A 31 25.42 -2.73 13.70
N GLU A 32 25.76 -3.34 12.58
CA GLU A 32 26.76 -2.83 11.62
C GLU A 32 26.15 -1.92 10.54
N ALA A 33 24.87 -2.08 10.23
CA ALA A 33 24.21 -1.30 9.19
C ALA A 33 24.00 0.16 9.60
N ASP A 34 24.17 1.11 8.68
CA ASP A 34 23.86 2.52 8.92
C ASP A 34 22.35 2.81 8.86
N TYR A 35 21.63 2.08 8.02
CA TYR A 35 20.18 2.13 7.84
C TYR A 35 19.68 0.81 7.23
N ALA A 36 18.36 0.60 7.26
CA ALA A 36 17.72 -0.53 6.61
C ALA A 36 16.90 -0.10 5.39
N LEU A 37 16.89 -0.93 4.35
CA LEU A 37 15.97 -0.84 3.21
C LEU A 37 14.97 -1.99 3.31
N VAL A 38 13.68 -1.66 3.37
CA VAL A 38 12.58 -2.63 3.46
C VAL A 38 11.74 -2.52 2.20
N PHE A 39 11.66 -3.57 1.40
CA PHE A 39 10.85 -3.59 0.18
C PHE A 39 9.57 -4.39 0.44
N VAL A 40 8.42 -3.77 0.21
CA VAL A 40 7.09 -4.34 0.45
C VAL A 40 6.16 -4.02 -0.71
N SER A 41 5.03 -4.72 -0.78
CA SER A 41 3.95 -4.38 -1.72
C SER A 41 2.75 -3.81 -0.97
N SER A 42 1.94 -2.98 -1.63
CA SER A 42 0.65 -2.55 -1.07
C SER A 42 -0.19 -3.74 -0.60
N PRO A 43 -1.10 -3.56 0.38
CA PRO A 43 -1.92 -4.65 0.91
C PRO A 43 -2.69 -5.42 -0.17
N GLU A 44 -2.59 -6.75 -0.16
CA GLU A 44 -3.29 -7.63 -1.09
C GLU A 44 -4.41 -8.39 -0.37
N THR A 45 -5.66 -7.94 -0.54
CA THR A 45 -6.84 -8.55 0.10
C THR A 45 -7.71 -9.35 -0.88
N GLY A 46 -7.15 -9.71 -2.04
CA GLY A 46 -7.84 -10.40 -3.11
C GLY A 46 -8.87 -9.54 -3.85
N ILE A 47 -9.80 -10.19 -4.54
CA ILE A 47 -10.71 -9.58 -5.52
C ILE A 47 -12.07 -9.12 -4.92
N GLY A 48 -12.20 -9.10 -3.60
CA GLY A 48 -13.46 -8.77 -2.93
C GLY A 48 -14.51 -9.88 -2.95
N TYR A 49 -14.11 -11.11 -3.27
CA TYR A 49 -14.97 -12.30 -3.24
C TYR A 49 -14.28 -13.47 -2.54
N SER A 50 -15.03 -14.17 -1.69
CA SER A 50 -14.62 -15.33 -0.92
C SER A 50 -15.57 -16.50 -1.20
N LYS A 51 -15.03 -17.52 -1.89
CA LYS A 51 -15.76 -18.78 -2.12
C LYS A 51 -16.17 -19.44 -0.79
N ALA A 52 -15.30 -19.38 0.22
CA ALA A 52 -15.58 -19.93 1.54
C ALA A 52 -16.74 -19.21 2.25
N ASP A 53 -16.91 -17.90 2.05
CA ASP A 53 -18.08 -17.16 2.56
C ASP A 53 -19.36 -17.62 1.86
N ALA A 54 -19.32 -17.75 0.53
CA ALA A 54 -20.45 -18.23 -0.25
C ALA A 54 -20.88 -19.68 0.11
N GLU A 55 -19.91 -20.58 0.30
CA GLU A 55 -20.16 -21.97 0.72
C GLU A 55 -20.77 -22.08 2.13
N LYS A 56 -20.48 -21.11 3.01
CA LYS A 56 -21.10 -21.00 4.34
C LYS A 56 -22.47 -20.32 4.33
N GLY A 57 -23.02 -20.03 3.16
CA GLY A 57 -24.34 -19.40 2.99
C GLY A 57 -24.32 -17.87 2.97
N GLY A 58 -23.14 -17.23 2.97
CA GLY A 58 -23.00 -15.80 2.70
C GLY A 58 -23.20 -15.47 1.22
N ASN A 59 -23.19 -14.18 0.88
CA ASN A 59 -23.25 -13.74 -0.53
C ASN A 59 -21.89 -13.79 -1.25
N GLY A 60 -20.81 -14.19 -0.58
CA GLY A 60 -19.47 -14.30 -1.12
C GLY A 60 -18.66 -13.00 -1.11
N TYR A 61 -19.30 -11.83 -1.08
CA TYR A 61 -18.58 -10.55 -1.11
C TYR A 61 -17.92 -10.23 0.22
N VAL A 62 -16.68 -9.75 0.19
CA VAL A 62 -15.89 -9.36 1.38
C VAL A 62 -15.21 -8.02 1.11
N PRO A 63 -14.89 -7.20 2.14
CA PRO A 63 -14.25 -5.92 1.90
C PRO A 63 -12.91 -6.07 1.19
N ILE A 64 -12.64 -5.18 0.22
CA ILE A 64 -11.30 -4.99 -0.34
C ILE A 64 -10.63 -3.94 0.54
N SER A 65 -9.77 -4.39 1.45
CA SER A 65 -9.15 -3.50 2.43
C SER A 65 -7.83 -2.97 1.91
N LEU A 66 -7.61 -1.68 2.11
CA LEU A 66 -6.39 -0.97 1.73
C LEU A 66 -5.37 -0.88 2.89
N GLN A 67 -5.58 -1.69 3.94
CA GLN A 67 -4.66 -1.90 5.07
C GLN A 67 -4.20 -3.36 5.10
N TYR A 68 -3.02 -3.61 5.70
CA TYR A 68 -2.49 -4.94 5.90
C TYR A 68 -3.29 -5.71 6.97
N GLY A 69 -3.54 -5.08 8.11
CA GLY A 69 -4.23 -5.67 9.26
C GLY A 69 -5.66 -6.10 8.95
N GLU A 70 -6.21 -6.99 9.79
CA GLU A 70 -7.62 -7.39 9.66
C GLU A 70 -8.53 -6.17 9.77
N TYR A 71 -9.41 -6.03 8.78
CA TYR A 71 -10.40 -4.98 8.71
C TYR A 71 -11.81 -5.56 8.86
N THR A 72 -12.70 -4.79 9.49
CA THR A 72 -14.15 -5.09 9.56
C THR A 72 -14.92 -3.93 8.96
N ALA A 73 -15.74 -4.23 7.95
CA ALA A 73 -16.49 -3.25 7.16
C ALA A 73 -17.73 -2.73 7.89
N LYS A 74 -17.58 -1.67 8.68
CA LYS A 74 -18.66 -1.16 9.54
C LYS A 74 -19.54 -0.12 8.84
N GLU A 75 -18.95 0.70 7.99
CA GLU A 75 -19.60 1.82 7.30
C GLU A 75 -20.08 1.43 5.90
N ALA A 76 -19.74 0.23 5.43
CA ALA A 76 -20.26 -0.34 4.20
C ALA A 76 -21.79 -0.31 4.15
N ARG A 77 -22.34 -0.17 2.94
CA ARG A 77 -23.78 -0.05 2.71
C ARG A 77 -24.51 -1.35 3.03
N GLU A 78 -25.64 -1.26 3.72
CA GLU A 78 -26.53 -2.42 3.97
C GLU A 78 -27.07 -3.02 2.66
N VAL A 79 -27.32 -2.15 1.68
CA VAL A 79 -27.77 -2.54 0.34
C VAL A 79 -26.76 -1.99 -0.67
N SER A 80 -26.18 -2.89 -1.46
CA SER A 80 -25.27 -2.52 -2.54
C SER A 80 -25.96 -1.66 -3.60
N ILE A 81 -25.24 -0.66 -4.12
CA ILE A 81 -25.66 0.13 -5.29
C ILE A 81 -25.51 -0.71 -6.57
N ALA A 82 -24.48 -1.54 -6.64
CA ALA A 82 -24.18 -2.43 -7.76
C ALA A 82 -24.61 -3.87 -7.43
N GLY A 83 -25.53 -4.42 -8.20
CA GLY A 83 -25.97 -5.81 -8.09
C GLY A 83 -26.97 -6.20 -9.16
N GLY A 84 -27.15 -7.51 -9.39
CA GLY A 84 -28.06 -8.02 -10.42
C GLY A 84 -27.40 -8.75 -11.60
N ASP A 85 -26.28 -9.42 -11.38
CA ASP A 85 -25.80 -10.39 -12.38
C ASP A 85 -26.80 -11.56 -12.49
N PRO A 86 -27.25 -11.95 -13.70
CA PRO A 86 -28.18 -13.07 -13.88
C PRO A 86 -27.70 -14.42 -13.32
N LEU A 87 -26.40 -14.58 -13.09
CA LEU A 87 -25.78 -15.77 -12.52
C LEU A 87 -25.73 -15.73 -10.98
N GLU A 88 -26.03 -14.60 -10.36
CA GLU A 88 -26.05 -14.44 -8.91
C GLU A 88 -27.43 -14.75 -8.32
N LYS A 89 -27.44 -15.39 -7.15
CA LYS A 89 -28.67 -15.70 -6.41
C LYS A 89 -29.28 -14.49 -5.70
N THR A 90 -28.49 -13.42 -5.51
CA THR A 90 -28.87 -12.22 -4.77
C THR A 90 -28.44 -10.99 -5.55
N THR A 91 -29.24 -9.93 -5.48
CA THR A 91 -28.89 -8.62 -6.03
C THR A 91 -28.17 -7.74 -5.00
N ASN A 92 -28.05 -8.18 -3.74
CA ASN A 92 -27.36 -7.42 -2.71
C ASN A 92 -25.95 -7.98 -2.46
N ARG A 93 -24.94 -7.25 -2.97
CA ARG A 93 -23.51 -7.55 -2.81
C ARG A 93 -22.88 -6.94 -1.55
N THR A 94 -23.68 -6.55 -0.56
CA THR A 94 -23.16 -5.96 0.68
C THR A 94 -22.10 -6.86 1.32
N TYR A 95 -21.03 -6.23 1.80
CA TYR A 95 -20.01 -6.85 2.64
C TYR A 95 -20.00 -6.26 4.05
N LYS A 96 -21.07 -5.55 4.44
CA LYS A 96 -21.17 -4.93 5.75
C LYS A 96 -21.05 -5.96 6.87
N ASN A 97 -20.33 -5.59 7.91
CA ASN A 97 -19.96 -6.40 9.08
C ASN A 97 -19.08 -7.61 8.77
N LYS A 98 -18.63 -7.78 7.52
CA LYS A 98 -17.67 -8.82 7.17
C LYS A 98 -16.25 -8.34 7.37
N LYS A 99 -15.34 -9.30 7.37
CA LYS A 99 -13.92 -9.08 7.60
C LYS A 99 -13.09 -9.54 6.42
N ASN A 100 -11.94 -8.89 6.26
CA ASN A 100 -10.89 -9.36 5.37
C ASN A 100 -9.52 -8.96 5.93
N LYS A 101 -8.47 -9.65 5.52
CA LYS A 101 -7.09 -9.43 5.96
C LYS A 101 -6.16 -9.61 4.77
N ALA A 102 -5.11 -8.79 4.69
CA ALA A 102 -4.15 -8.91 3.60
C ALA A 102 -3.38 -10.24 3.68
N ILE A 103 -3.20 -10.87 2.51
CA ILE A 103 -2.41 -12.09 2.36
C ILE A 103 -0.94 -11.79 2.68
N ASN A 104 -0.44 -10.63 2.28
CA ASN A 104 0.90 -10.13 2.57
C ASN A 104 1.00 -9.34 3.90
N ILE A 105 0.23 -9.70 4.94
CA ILE A 105 0.38 -9.13 6.30
C ILE A 105 1.82 -9.18 6.83
N THR A 106 2.63 -10.13 6.34
CA THR A 106 4.05 -10.28 6.69
C THR A 106 4.88 -9.08 6.28
N ASP A 107 4.46 -8.29 5.29
CA ASP A 107 5.13 -7.05 4.88
C ASP A 107 5.09 -6.01 6.00
N LEU A 108 3.93 -5.84 6.65
CA LEU A 108 3.81 -5.02 7.86
C LEU A 108 4.68 -5.55 8.99
N GLY A 109 4.73 -6.88 9.16
CA GLY A 109 5.63 -7.54 10.11
C GLY A 109 7.10 -7.20 9.85
N MET A 110 7.53 -7.27 8.59
CA MET A 110 8.90 -7.00 8.15
C MET A 110 9.32 -5.56 8.48
N ILE A 111 8.45 -4.59 8.24
CA ILE A 111 8.72 -3.17 8.57
C ILE A 111 8.88 -3.02 10.08
N ASN A 112 7.92 -3.52 10.86
CA ASN A 112 7.90 -3.38 12.32
C ASN A 112 9.09 -4.08 12.99
N ASP A 113 9.45 -5.26 12.52
CA ASP A 113 10.57 -6.03 13.06
C ASP A 113 11.91 -5.42 12.67
N THR A 114 12.03 -4.90 11.44
CA THR A 114 13.22 -4.17 11.00
C THR A 114 13.42 -2.92 11.83
N TYR A 115 12.37 -2.11 12.03
CA TYR A 115 12.42 -0.92 12.88
C TYR A 115 12.91 -1.23 14.29
N LYS A 116 12.38 -2.28 14.93
CA LYS A 116 12.86 -2.73 16.25
C LYS A 116 14.34 -3.12 16.22
N LYS A 117 14.77 -3.88 15.21
CA LYS A 117 16.15 -4.36 15.08
C LYS A 117 17.15 -3.23 14.80
N MET A 118 16.75 -2.21 14.05
CA MET A 118 17.59 -1.04 13.76
C MET A 118 17.79 -0.14 14.98
N ASN A 119 16.96 -0.28 16.03
CA ASN A 119 17.17 0.32 17.34
C ASN A 119 17.50 1.82 17.28
N GLY A 120 16.67 2.58 16.54
CA GLY A 120 16.80 4.02 16.37
C GLY A 120 17.62 4.45 15.15
N LYS A 121 18.28 3.53 14.44
CA LYS A 121 18.87 3.82 13.12
C LYS A 121 17.78 3.91 12.03
N PRO A 122 18.01 4.66 10.95
CA PRO A 122 16.99 4.91 9.94
C PRO A 122 16.46 3.65 9.26
N VAL A 123 15.14 3.63 9.01
CA VAL A 123 14.46 2.63 8.18
C VAL A 123 13.84 3.32 6.98
N ILE A 124 14.19 2.88 5.78
CA ILE A 124 13.62 3.38 4.53
C ILE A 124 12.75 2.26 3.95
N VAL A 125 11.48 2.58 3.69
CA VAL A 125 10.50 1.61 3.15
C VAL A 125 10.23 1.93 1.69
N ALA A 126 10.53 0.99 0.80
CA ALA A 126 10.12 1.03 -0.59
C ALA A 126 8.82 0.23 -0.75
N VAL A 127 7.76 0.92 -1.15
CA VAL A 127 6.43 0.33 -1.34
C VAL A 127 6.12 0.25 -2.82
N ASN A 128 5.97 -0.98 -3.32
CA ASN A 128 5.39 -1.24 -4.63
C ASN A 128 3.87 -1.12 -4.55
N LEU A 129 3.31 0.01 -4.98
CA LEU A 129 1.89 0.30 -4.97
C LEU A 129 1.20 -0.27 -6.21
N ASN A 130 0.27 -1.20 -6.00
CA ASN A 130 -0.70 -1.61 -7.03
C ASN A 130 -2.06 -0.92 -6.83
N THR A 131 -2.34 -0.47 -5.61
CA THR A 131 -3.54 0.27 -5.21
C THR A 131 -3.16 1.38 -4.23
N PRO A 132 -4.03 2.37 -3.97
CA PRO A 132 -3.89 3.21 -2.79
C PRO A 132 -3.83 2.36 -1.51
N MET A 133 -3.23 2.90 -0.45
CA MET A 133 -3.13 2.20 0.82
C MET A 133 -3.22 3.13 2.02
N ILE A 134 -3.50 2.55 3.18
CA ILE A 134 -3.49 3.21 4.48
C ILE A 134 -2.09 3.10 5.07
N PHE A 135 -1.41 4.23 5.22
CA PHE A 135 -0.01 4.29 5.67
C PHE A 135 0.15 4.22 7.20
N SER A 136 -0.91 4.55 7.94
CA SER A 136 -0.89 4.70 9.40
C SER A 136 -0.48 3.45 10.18
N GLU A 137 -0.52 2.26 9.57
CA GLU A 137 -0.09 1.01 10.21
C GLU A 137 1.43 0.94 10.43
N PHE A 138 2.24 1.60 9.60
CA PHE A 138 3.69 1.47 9.66
C PHE A 138 4.48 2.77 9.51
N GLU A 139 3.88 3.86 9.03
CA GLU A 139 4.62 5.10 8.70
C GLU A 139 5.49 5.60 9.85
N LYS A 140 4.99 5.59 11.10
CA LYS A 140 5.75 5.98 12.29
C LYS A 140 7.04 5.17 12.53
N ASN A 141 7.17 4.02 11.87
CA ASN A 141 8.33 3.14 11.92
C ASN A 141 9.23 3.29 10.69
N ALA A 142 8.97 4.26 9.81
CA ALA A 142 9.74 4.58 8.63
C ALA A 142 10.27 6.02 8.71
N ASN A 143 11.55 6.21 8.39
CA ASN A 143 12.17 7.53 8.26
C ASN A 143 12.10 8.08 6.83
N GLY A 144 11.83 7.21 5.86
CA GLY A 144 11.59 7.59 4.48
C GLY A 144 10.74 6.53 3.79
N ILE A 145 9.84 6.98 2.91
CA ILE A 145 8.94 6.11 2.15
C ILE A 145 9.12 6.41 0.67
N PHE A 146 9.51 5.40 -0.09
CA PHE A 146 9.54 5.43 -1.54
C PHE A 146 8.35 4.66 -2.09
N ALA A 147 7.29 5.38 -2.44
CA ALA A 147 6.16 4.83 -3.16
C ALA A 147 6.49 4.73 -4.66
N HIS A 148 6.37 3.55 -5.25
CA HIS A 148 6.59 3.33 -6.67
C HIS A 148 5.56 2.38 -7.27
N PHE A 149 5.45 2.36 -8.60
CA PHE A 149 4.45 1.58 -9.34
C PHE A 149 5.13 0.55 -10.24
N GLY A 150 5.86 -0.40 -9.66
CA GLY A 150 6.56 -1.46 -10.40
C GLY A 150 7.78 -0.99 -11.23
N VAL A 151 8.48 0.06 -10.79
CA VAL A 151 9.73 0.50 -11.43
C VAL A 151 10.86 -0.51 -11.20
N GLN A 152 11.92 -0.43 -12.00
CA GLN A 152 13.11 -1.26 -11.83
C GLN A 152 13.83 -0.93 -10.51
N ASP A 153 14.32 -1.95 -9.80
CA ASP A 153 15.15 -1.80 -8.59
C ASP A 153 16.26 -0.77 -8.78
N GLN A 154 16.87 -0.76 -9.97
CA GLN A 154 17.97 0.13 -10.30
C GLN A 154 17.60 1.61 -10.20
N ALA A 155 16.42 1.98 -10.73
CA ALA A 155 15.93 3.36 -10.69
C ALA A 155 15.61 3.81 -9.27
N LEU A 156 15.06 2.90 -8.46
CA LEU A 156 14.78 3.17 -7.06
C LEU A 156 16.08 3.42 -6.27
N LEU A 157 17.11 2.60 -6.50
CA LEU A 157 18.41 2.75 -5.85
C LEU A 157 19.12 4.04 -6.29
N ASP A 158 19.03 4.43 -7.57
CA ASP A 158 19.57 5.70 -8.06
C ASP A 158 18.93 6.91 -7.37
N LEU A 159 17.62 6.87 -7.11
CA LEU A 159 16.95 7.93 -6.35
C LEU A 159 17.38 7.94 -4.88
N MET A 160 17.48 6.76 -4.26
CA MET A 160 17.89 6.62 -2.85
C MET A 160 19.32 7.08 -2.60
N THR A 161 20.25 6.86 -3.54
CA THR A 161 21.66 7.28 -3.40
C THR A 161 21.95 8.69 -3.91
N GLY A 162 20.92 9.38 -4.42
CA GLY A 162 21.09 10.74 -4.91
C GLY A 162 21.67 10.86 -6.33
N ASN A 163 21.71 9.76 -7.10
CA ASN A 163 22.13 9.79 -8.51
C ASN A 163 21.09 10.49 -9.38
N ALA A 164 19.83 10.50 -8.96
CA ALA A 164 18.74 11.24 -9.60
C ALA A 164 17.81 11.85 -8.54
N GLU A 165 17.25 13.03 -8.82
CA GLU A 165 16.29 13.69 -7.93
C GLU A 165 14.86 13.17 -8.18
N PRO A 166 14.11 12.79 -7.13
CA PRO A 166 12.71 12.43 -7.27
C PRO A 166 11.88 13.61 -7.82
N SER A 167 10.97 13.32 -8.74
CA SER A 167 10.10 14.34 -9.34
C SER A 167 8.67 13.85 -9.57
N ALA A 168 8.34 12.64 -9.10
CA ALA A 168 7.03 12.04 -9.29
C ALA A 168 5.96 12.73 -8.43
N LEU A 169 4.73 12.71 -8.91
CA LEU A 169 3.54 13.16 -8.19
C LEU A 169 2.55 12.00 -8.12
N LEU A 170 1.84 11.87 -7.01
CA LEU A 170 0.86 10.81 -6.79
C LEU A 170 -0.26 10.91 -7.83
N PRO A 171 -0.59 9.81 -8.54
CA PRO A 171 -1.68 9.77 -9.50
C PRO A 171 -3.04 9.50 -8.85
N LEU A 172 -3.08 9.24 -7.54
CA LEU A 172 -4.25 8.84 -6.77
C LEU A 172 -4.16 9.43 -5.35
N GLN A 173 -5.29 9.56 -4.68
CA GLN A 173 -5.34 9.89 -3.25
C GLN A 173 -4.99 8.68 -2.39
N MET A 174 -4.21 8.90 -1.33
CA MET A 174 -3.96 7.88 -0.30
C MET A 174 -4.91 8.10 0.88
N PRO A 175 -5.81 7.16 1.19
CA PRO A 175 -6.84 7.35 2.21
C PRO A 175 -6.25 7.39 3.63
N ALA A 176 -6.81 8.21 4.51
CA ALA A 176 -6.45 8.26 5.92
C ALA A 176 -6.82 6.97 6.67
N ASN A 177 -7.91 6.31 6.27
CA ASN A 177 -8.44 5.11 6.89
C ASN A 177 -9.44 4.39 5.96
N MET A 178 -9.93 3.22 6.36
CA MET A 178 -10.94 2.49 5.58
C MET A 178 -12.33 3.12 5.63
N GLU A 179 -12.65 3.91 6.65
CA GLU A 179 -13.96 4.54 6.76
C GLU A 179 -14.19 5.55 5.64
N THR A 180 -13.19 6.36 5.27
CA THR A 180 -13.29 7.22 4.09
C THR A 180 -13.42 6.43 2.79
N VAL A 181 -12.82 5.24 2.69
CA VAL A 181 -12.93 4.38 1.50
C VAL A 181 -14.35 3.82 1.36
N GLU A 182 -14.98 3.43 2.47
CA GLU A 182 -16.36 2.92 2.43
C GLU A 182 -17.40 4.03 2.16
N LYS A 183 -17.11 5.24 2.63
CA LYS A 183 -17.97 6.43 2.48
C LYS A 183 -17.77 7.17 1.16
N GLN A 184 -16.73 6.83 0.40
CA GLN A 184 -16.47 7.46 -0.89
C GLN A 184 -17.69 7.29 -1.83
N ALA A 185 -17.96 8.33 -2.60
CA ALA A 185 -18.86 8.30 -3.73
C ALA A 185 -18.08 7.82 -4.96
N GLU A 186 -18.41 6.63 -5.44
CA GLU A 186 -17.66 5.95 -6.50
C GLU A 186 -17.63 6.70 -7.85
N ASP A 187 -18.50 7.71 -8.01
CA ASP A 187 -18.61 8.59 -9.18
C ASP A 187 -18.01 9.99 -8.97
N VAL A 188 -17.51 10.30 -7.77
CA VAL A 188 -16.90 11.60 -7.45
C VAL A 188 -15.39 11.46 -7.40
N ALA A 189 -14.69 12.26 -8.21
CA ALA A 189 -13.24 12.30 -8.16
C ALA A 189 -12.74 13.01 -6.91
N HIS A 190 -11.70 12.47 -6.31
CA HIS A 190 -10.90 13.09 -5.24
C HIS A 190 -11.67 13.37 -3.94
N ASP A 191 -12.64 12.54 -3.58
CA ASP A 191 -13.49 12.72 -2.40
C ASP A 191 -12.98 12.03 -1.13
N LEU A 192 -11.79 11.42 -1.17
CA LEU A 192 -11.20 10.79 0.01
C LEU A 192 -10.68 11.84 1.00
N GLU A 193 -10.87 11.56 2.28
CA GLU A 193 -10.03 12.14 3.33
C GLU A 193 -8.64 11.53 3.23
N CYS A 194 -7.68 12.27 2.68
CA CYS A 194 -6.34 11.74 2.49
C CYS A 194 -5.55 11.69 3.80
N HIS A 195 -4.64 10.72 3.85
CA HIS A 195 -3.65 10.57 4.90
C HIS A 195 -2.77 11.81 5.04
N VAL A 196 -2.44 12.17 6.28
CA VAL A 196 -1.54 13.27 6.64
C VAL A 196 -0.42 12.71 7.51
N ASP A 197 0.83 12.89 7.07
CA ASP A 197 2.00 12.40 7.78
C ASP A 197 2.41 13.28 8.98
N ASP A 198 3.41 12.83 9.74
CA ASP A 198 3.93 13.55 10.92
C ASP A 198 4.57 14.92 10.60
N GLN A 199 4.85 15.19 9.32
CA GLN A 199 5.34 16.46 8.80
C GLN A 199 4.22 17.33 8.21
N SER A 200 2.95 16.97 8.42
CA SER A 200 1.78 17.65 7.89
C SER A 200 1.66 17.63 6.36
N ASN A 201 2.34 16.70 5.69
CA ASN A 201 2.14 16.48 4.26
C ASN A 201 0.89 15.64 4.04
N LYS A 202 -0.02 16.15 3.21
CA LYS A 202 -1.22 15.42 2.78
C LYS A 202 -0.91 14.60 1.53
N TYR A 203 -1.11 13.28 1.59
CA TYR A 203 -0.86 12.36 0.46
C TYR A 203 -2.04 12.38 -0.53
N ASP A 204 -2.27 13.56 -1.09
CA ASP A 204 -3.35 13.84 -2.04
C ASP A 204 -2.90 13.58 -3.49
N PHE A 205 -3.86 13.62 -4.41
CA PHE A 205 -3.54 13.67 -5.84
C PHE A 205 -2.58 14.83 -6.14
N ALA A 206 -1.59 14.57 -6.99
CA ALA A 206 -0.50 15.48 -7.32
C ALA A 206 0.44 15.86 -6.16
N PHE A 207 0.45 15.11 -5.04
CA PHE A 207 1.48 15.25 -4.01
C PHE A 207 2.78 14.54 -4.40
N GLY A 208 3.94 15.11 -4.06
CA GLY A 208 5.24 14.46 -4.20
C GLY A 208 6.34 15.28 -3.54
N LEU A 209 7.44 14.62 -3.22
CA LEU A 209 8.63 15.23 -2.61
C LEU A 209 9.81 15.16 -3.58
N ASN A 210 10.67 16.18 -3.52
CA ASN A 210 12.02 16.18 -4.07
C ASN A 210 13.02 16.61 -2.97
N TRP A 211 14.29 16.86 -3.31
CA TRP A 211 15.29 17.22 -2.30
C TRP A 211 15.07 18.62 -1.70
N LYS A 212 14.22 19.45 -2.31
CA LYS A 212 13.82 20.77 -1.82
C LYS A 212 12.51 20.74 -1.03
N GLY A 213 11.90 19.56 -0.84
CA GLY A 213 10.64 19.37 -0.13
C GLY A 213 9.46 19.11 -1.07
N VAL A 214 8.28 19.62 -0.70
CA VAL A 214 7.05 19.41 -1.48
C VAL A 214 7.17 20.05 -2.86
N ILE A 215 6.90 19.27 -3.89
CA ILE A 215 6.93 19.74 -5.28
C ILE A 215 5.76 20.72 -5.50
N GLN A 216 6.07 21.89 -6.06
CA GLN A 216 5.10 22.96 -6.40
C GLN A 216 5.41 23.52 -7.79
N ASP A 217 5.38 22.65 -8.81
CA ASP A 217 5.66 23.04 -10.19
C ASP A 217 4.39 23.24 -11.03
N GLU A 218 4.57 23.45 -12.34
CA GLU A 218 3.48 23.66 -13.30
C GLU A 218 2.49 22.49 -13.37
N ARG A 219 2.91 21.26 -13.07
CA ARG A 219 2.04 20.08 -13.07
C ARG A 219 1.08 20.15 -11.90
N VAL A 220 1.58 20.51 -10.71
CA VAL A 220 0.75 20.69 -9.51
C VAL A 220 -0.28 21.79 -9.76
N THR A 221 0.15 22.94 -10.29
CA THR A 221 -0.75 24.05 -10.63
C THR A 221 -1.84 23.65 -11.65
N LYS A 222 -1.50 22.79 -12.62
CA LYS A 222 -2.40 22.38 -13.69
C LYS A 222 -3.39 21.30 -13.26
N TYR A 223 -2.95 20.34 -12.45
CA TYR A 223 -3.70 19.11 -12.20
C TYR A 223 -4.34 19.05 -10.81
N LYS A 224 -3.77 19.72 -9.81
CA LYS A 224 -4.38 19.80 -8.47
C LYS A 224 -5.61 20.71 -8.58
N LYS A 225 -6.78 20.14 -8.31
CA LYS A 225 -8.07 20.85 -8.30
C LYS A 225 -8.62 20.92 -6.89
#